data_AF-A0A970XCU3-F1
#
_entry.id   AF-A0A970XCU3-F1
#
_cell.length_a   1.000
_cell.length_b   1.000
_cell.length_c   1.000
_cell.angle_alpha   90.00
_cell.angle_beta   90.00
_cell.angle_gamma   90.00
#
_symmetry.space_group_name_H-M   'P 1'
#
loop_
_entity.id
_entity.type
_entity.pdbx_description
1 polymer ?
#
loop_
_entity_poly.entity_id
_entity_poly.type
_entity_poly.pdbx_seq_one_letter_code
_entity_poly.pdbx_strand_id
1 'polypeptide(L)'
;YDYAALADYCDYLMVMAYDEHYYGGPAGPVSSISYVEDSIKYAVSLVPKEKIVLGLPFYGRIWSDNGGYPNGYGITSTKIAQLVRDYCGSVQLDPVSQSTRAVITVNPDDPKPVIGGQALDAGTYTIWYESEASIKAKLELVNQYDIKGTGNWALGQETGNTWNYYKLWLNNCTFTDIGDTPERDYILDAYMKKLVKGCGDGRFLPNEPLTRAQAAALIVRLLKIKPELNPAYSFDDCKGGWAQAYIETARKYHIIVGIGDNLYDPDSPVTREAFAVMINHALLYQNNSGSRIYTDVTEAANPWSYNDIEALSSYGIFDGFSDGTFRPHDTMTRAEAVALITQIPAPLIPPAEQLITSAEQLGASIV
;
A
#
# COMPACT_ATOMS: atom_id res chain seq x y z
N TYR A 1 21.54 2.22 -32.32
CA TYR A 1 22.11 0.86 -32.37
C TYR A 1 21.26 0.00 -33.30
N ASP A 2 21.80 -1.09 -33.82
CA ASP A 2 21.02 -2.08 -34.58
C ASP A 2 20.29 -3.01 -33.61
N TYR A 3 19.04 -2.68 -33.30
CA TYR A 3 18.27 -3.40 -32.27
C TYR A 3 17.93 -4.82 -32.75
N ALA A 4 17.65 -5.00 -34.04
CA ALA A 4 17.29 -6.29 -34.60
C ALA A 4 18.47 -7.27 -34.49
N ALA A 5 19.66 -6.85 -34.92
CA ALA A 5 20.86 -7.68 -34.81
C ALA A 5 21.22 -8.00 -33.35
N LEU A 6 21.12 -7.02 -32.43
CA LEU A 6 21.39 -7.26 -31.01
C LEU A 6 20.38 -8.24 -30.39
N ALA A 7 19.11 -8.16 -30.79
CA ALA A 7 18.06 -9.03 -30.28
C ALA A 7 18.26 -10.51 -30.65
N ASP A 8 19.01 -10.83 -31.71
CA ASP A 8 19.33 -12.22 -32.06
C ASP A 8 20.28 -12.88 -31.05
N TYR A 9 21.10 -12.08 -30.35
CA TYR A 9 22.13 -12.56 -29.43
C TYR A 9 21.82 -12.30 -27.95
N CYS A 10 20.78 -11.53 -27.64
CA CYS A 10 20.41 -11.16 -26.27
C CYS A 10 19.04 -11.74 -25.88
N ASP A 11 18.92 -12.12 -24.60
CA ASP A 11 17.64 -12.50 -23.98
C ASP A 11 16.68 -11.32 -23.88
N TYR A 12 17.23 -10.12 -23.71
CA TYR A 12 16.51 -8.85 -23.72
C TYR A 12 17.45 -7.69 -24.05
N LEU A 13 16.85 -6.58 -24.48
CA LEU A 13 17.50 -5.28 -24.66
C LEU A 13 16.94 -4.32 -23.62
N MET A 14 17.82 -3.75 -22.80
CA MET A 14 17.44 -2.68 -21.87
C MET A 14 17.53 -1.33 -22.57
N VAL A 15 16.38 -0.72 -22.83
CA VAL A 15 16.28 0.57 -23.52
C VAL A 15 16.38 1.69 -22.48
N MET A 16 17.51 2.39 -22.45
CA MET A 16 17.72 3.55 -21.59
C MET A 16 16.88 4.74 -22.08
N ALA A 17 15.60 4.77 -21.71
CA ALA A 17 14.62 5.76 -22.15
C ALA A 17 14.69 7.06 -21.32
N TYR A 18 15.90 7.57 -21.14
CA TYR A 18 16.20 8.77 -20.38
C TYR A 18 17.36 9.54 -21.02
N ASP A 19 17.75 10.66 -20.41
CA ASP A 19 18.64 11.68 -20.97
C ASP A 19 18.07 12.42 -22.19
N GLU A 20 16.75 12.64 -22.20
CA GLU A 20 16.10 13.58 -23.12
C GLU A 20 16.72 14.98 -23.03
N HIS A 21 17.04 15.41 -21.80
CA HIS A 21 17.88 16.56 -21.50
C HIS A 21 19.16 16.09 -20.80
N TYR A 22 20.27 16.77 -21.08
CA TYR A 22 21.63 16.30 -20.76
C TYR A 22 22.53 17.42 -20.24
N TYR A 23 23.71 17.05 -19.71
CA TYR A 23 24.70 18.01 -19.23
C TYR A 23 25.19 18.91 -20.36
N GLY A 24 25.10 20.23 -20.17
CA GLY A 24 25.40 21.22 -21.21
C GLY A 24 24.22 21.56 -22.12
N GLY A 25 23.10 20.84 -22.02
CA GLY A 25 21.88 21.08 -22.77
C GLY A 25 20.88 21.99 -22.06
N PRO A 26 19.76 22.34 -22.73
CA PRO A 26 18.68 23.11 -22.12
C PRO A 26 18.05 22.36 -20.93
N ALA A 27 17.44 23.10 -20.01
CA ALA A 27 16.75 22.52 -18.87
C ALA A 27 15.43 21.86 -19.29
N GLY A 28 15.18 20.65 -18.78
CA GLY A 28 13.95 19.93 -19.03
C GLY A 28 13.92 18.53 -18.42
N PRO A 29 12.80 17.79 -18.60
CA PRO A 29 12.64 16.43 -18.11
C PRO A 29 13.81 15.51 -18.47
N VAL A 30 14.18 14.63 -17.54
CA VAL A 30 15.18 13.59 -17.84
C VAL A 30 14.58 12.50 -18.71
N SER A 31 13.29 12.21 -18.51
CA SER A 31 12.53 11.23 -19.27
C SER A 31 11.06 11.62 -19.32
N SER A 32 10.64 12.55 -20.19
CA SER A 32 9.21 12.84 -20.33
C SER A 32 8.44 11.60 -20.76
N ILE A 33 7.16 11.48 -20.38
CA ILE A 33 6.33 10.32 -20.68
C ILE A 33 6.23 10.05 -22.18
N SER A 34 6.15 11.10 -23.01
CA SER A 34 6.14 10.98 -24.47
C SER A 34 7.47 10.45 -25.00
N TYR A 35 8.60 10.95 -24.48
CA TYR A 35 9.93 10.46 -24.88
C TYR A 35 10.12 8.98 -24.53
N VAL A 36 9.65 8.58 -23.34
CA VAL A 36 9.65 7.17 -22.91
C VAL A 36 8.77 6.32 -23.81
N GLU A 37 7.53 6.76 -24.08
CA GLU A 37 6.60 6.01 -24.90
C GLU A 37 7.10 5.85 -26.35
N ASP A 38 7.66 6.92 -26.93
CA ASP A 38 8.22 6.87 -28.28
C ASP A 38 9.45 5.96 -28.36
N SER A 39 10.27 5.92 -27.29
CA SER A 39 11.37 4.95 -27.17
C SER A 39 10.88 3.51 -27.15
N ILE A 40 9.76 3.24 -26.46
CA ILE A 40 9.12 1.91 -26.45
C ILE A 40 8.58 1.58 -27.84
N LYS A 41 7.78 2.48 -28.46
CA LYS A 41 7.20 2.29 -29.81
C LYS A 41 8.29 1.97 -30.83
N TYR A 42 9.40 2.71 -30.79
CA TYR A 42 10.54 2.46 -31.66
C TYR A 42 11.13 1.08 -31.41
N ALA A 43 11.41 0.71 -30.15
CA ALA A 43 12.00 -0.57 -29.81
C ALA A 43 11.13 -1.75 -30.24
N VAL A 44 9.82 -1.71 -29.96
CA VAL A 44 8.89 -2.80 -30.31
C VAL A 44 8.61 -2.89 -31.82
N SER A 45 8.88 -1.81 -32.58
CA SER A 45 8.79 -1.86 -34.05
C SER A 45 9.93 -2.68 -34.69
N LEU A 46 11.03 -2.91 -33.95
CA LEU A 46 12.23 -3.57 -34.45
C LEU A 46 12.48 -4.93 -33.78
N VAL A 47 11.99 -5.13 -32.56
CA VAL A 47 12.31 -6.28 -31.70
C VAL A 47 11.03 -6.78 -31.01
N PRO A 48 10.84 -8.10 -30.85
CA PRO A 48 9.70 -8.63 -30.10
C PRO A 48 9.58 -8.00 -28.71
N LYS A 49 8.36 -7.60 -28.32
CA LYS A 49 8.08 -6.89 -27.06
C LYS A 49 8.55 -7.66 -25.82
N GLU A 50 8.57 -8.99 -25.87
CA GLU A 50 9.00 -9.89 -24.80
C GLU A 50 10.51 -9.85 -24.55
N LYS A 51 11.27 -9.19 -25.44
CA LYS A 51 12.70 -8.89 -25.30
C LYS A 51 12.98 -7.44 -24.89
N ILE A 52 11.99 -6.57 -24.74
CA ILE A 52 12.22 -5.16 -24.39
C ILE A 52 12.09 -4.95 -22.89
N VAL A 53 13.14 -4.43 -22.26
CA VAL A 53 13.14 -3.97 -20.87
C VAL A 53 13.28 -2.45 -20.85
N LEU A 54 12.35 -1.75 -20.22
CA LEU A 54 12.37 -0.30 -20.09
C LEU A 54 13.39 0.14 -19.04
N GLY A 55 14.35 0.98 -19.38
CA GLY A 55 15.28 1.59 -18.43
C GLY A 55 14.75 2.95 -17.95
N LEU A 56 14.65 3.15 -16.62
CA LEU A 56 14.21 4.40 -15.98
C LEU A 56 15.29 5.01 -15.06
N PRO A 57 15.37 6.35 -14.96
CA PRO A 57 16.40 7.01 -14.16
C PRO A 57 15.96 7.20 -12.68
N PHE A 58 16.84 6.87 -11.75
CA PHE A 58 16.76 7.21 -10.32
C PHE A 58 17.58 8.46 -9.98
N TYR A 59 17.72 9.34 -10.96
CA TYR A 59 18.40 10.62 -10.84
C TYR A 59 17.59 11.73 -11.52
N GLY A 60 17.98 12.96 -11.22
CA GLY A 60 17.55 14.15 -11.92
C GLY A 60 18.73 14.97 -12.40
N ARG A 61 18.44 16.08 -13.05
CA ARG A 61 19.44 17.06 -13.49
C ARG A 61 19.10 18.43 -12.94
N ILE A 62 20.12 19.17 -12.53
CA ILE A 62 20.01 20.50 -11.93
C ILE A 62 20.63 21.57 -12.83
N TRP A 63 19.94 22.70 -12.98
CA TRP A 63 20.40 23.88 -13.71
C TRP A 63 20.34 25.12 -12.82
N SER A 64 21.25 26.06 -13.05
CA SER A 64 21.18 27.42 -12.52
C SER A 64 20.29 28.26 -13.44
N ASP A 65 19.30 28.95 -12.90
CA ASP A 65 18.43 29.84 -13.68
C ASP A 65 19.21 31.08 -14.19
N ASN A 66 20.35 31.40 -13.57
CA ASN A 66 21.28 32.44 -14.03
C ASN A 66 22.27 31.93 -15.10
N GLY A 67 22.17 30.67 -15.51
CA GLY A 67 23.13 30.01 -16.38
C GLY A 67 24.43 29.60 -15.69
N GLY A 68 25.32 28.97 -16.44
CA GLY A 68 26.58 28.42 -15.91
C GLY A 68 26.38 27.12 -15.11
N TYR A 69 27.34 26.82 -14.23
CA TYR A 69 27.29 25.61 -13.40
C TYR A 69 26.02 25.60 -12.51
N PRO A 70 25.32 24.46 -12.31
CA PRO A 70 25.67 23.09 -12.69
C PRO A 70 25.29 22.65 -14.12
N ASN A 71 24.63 23.50 -14.92
CA ASN A 71 24.33 23.28 -16.34
C ASN A 71 23.81 21.87 -16.71
N GLY A 72 22.86 21.33 -15.95
CA GLY A 72 22.30 20.00 -16.19
C GLY A 72 23.09 18.85 -15.57
N TYR A 73 23.90 19.12 -14.54
CA TYR A 73 24.63 18.08 -13.81
C TYR A 73 23.67 17.07 -13.19
N GLY A 74 24.00 15.78 -13.29
CA GLY A 74 23.19 14.69 -12.76
C GLY A 74 23.34 14.54 -11.25
N ILE A 75 22.23 14.45 -10.52
CA ILE A 75 22.19 14.25 -9.07
C ILE A 75 21.16 13.19 -8.70
N THR A 76 21.47 12.37 -7.69
CA THR A 76 20.60 11.27 -7.26
C THR A 76 19.26 11.78 -6.73
N SER A 77 18.19 10.99 -6.84
CA SER A 77 16.89 11.35 -6.26
C SER A 77 16.97 11.57 -4.74
N THR A 78 17.85 10.85 -4.03
CA THR A 78 18.14 11.10 -2.61
C THR A 78 18.76 12.47 -2.36
N LYS A 79 19.70 12.91 -3.21
CA LYS A 79 20.30 14.24 -3.10
C LYS A 79 19.29 15.34 -3.42
N ILE A 80 18.41 15.12 -4.40
CA ILE A 80 17.32 16.04 -4.72
C ILE A 80 16.39 16.20 -3.53
N ALA A 81 15.95 15.09 -2.93
CA ALA A 81 15.10 15.11 -1.74
C ALA A 81 15.77 15.83 -0.56
N GLN A 82 17.09 15.69 -0.41
CA GLN A 82 17.86 16.47 0.56
C GLN A 82 17.80 17.97 0.23
N LEU A 83 18.16 18.38 -0.99
CA LEU A 83 18.18 19.79 -1.38
C LEU A 83 16.80 20.46 -1.23
N VAL A 84 15.73 19.77 -1.61
CA VAL A 84 14.37 20.28 -1.44
C VAL A 84 14.06 20.54 0.04
N ARG A 85 14.48 19.65 0.95
CA ARG A 85 14.28 19.88 2.40
C ARG A 85 15.16 21.00 2.92
N ASP A 86 16.45 20.98 2.62
CA ASP A 86 17.44 21.89 3.18
C ASP A 86 17.19 23.36 2.75
N TYR A 87 16.62 23.57 1.56
CA TYR A 87 16.36 24.90 0.97
C TYR A 87 14.87 25.22 0.79
N CYS A 88 13.98 24.49 1.48
CA CYS A 88 12.53 24.68 1.41
C CYS A 88 11.98 24.75 -0.03
N GLY A 89 12.49 23.87 -0.89
CA GLY A 89 12.19 23.86 -2.32
C GLY A 89 10.73 23.56 -2.63
N SER A 90 10.23 24.14 -3.71
CA SER A 90 8.92 23.79 -4.26
C SER A 90 9.04 22.60 -5.20
N VAL A 91 8.06 21.70 -5.20
CA VAL A 91 8.02 20.49 -6.03
C VAL A 91 6.66 20.40 -6.71
N GLN A 92 6.66 20.20 -8.03
CA GLN A 92 5.46 20.07 -8.83
C GLN A 92 5.62 18.97 -9.88
N LEU A 93 4.61 18.12 -10.02
CA LEU A 93 4.51 17.20 -11.15
C LEU A 93 4.01 18.00 -12.35
N ASP A 94 4.79 18.00 -13.43
CA ASP A 94 4.35 18.62 -14.68
C ASP A 94 3.34 17.70 -15.38
N PRO A 95 2.10 18.17 -15.67
CA PRO A 95 1.04 17.30 -16.15
C PRO A 95 1.23 16.84 -17.61
N VAL A 96 2.08 17.51 -18.39
CA VAL A 96 2.32 17.21 -19.81
C VAL A 96 3.41 16.16 -19.93
N SER A 97 4.57 16.42 -19.33
CA SER A 97 5.71 15.52 -19.34
C SER A 97 5.57 14.36 -18.36
N GLN A 98 4.72 14.50 -17.33
CA GLN A 98 4.65 13.62 -16.16
C GLN A 98 6.02 13.38 -15.50
N SER A 99 6.95 14.32 -15.65
CA SER A 99 8.20 14.40 -14.89
C SER A 99 8.06 15.46 -13.80
N THR A 100 8.84 15.32 -12.75
CA THR A 100 8.74 16.22 -11.60
C THR A 100 9.77 17.32 -11.71
N ARG A 101 9.32 18.55 -11.47
CA ARG A 101 10.16 19.74 -11.38
C ARG A 101 10.24 20.20 -9.94
N ALA A 102 11.45 20.33 -9.43
CA ALA A 102 11.73 21.02 -8.18
C ALA A 102 12.44 22.35 -8.44
N VAL A 103 12.18 23.35 -7.60
CA VAL A 103 12.87 24.64 -7.61
C VAL A 103 13.37 24.93 -6.21
N ILE A 104 14.67 25.14 -6.07
CA ILE A 104 15.31 25.56 -4.82
C ILE A 104 15.92 26.95 -4.98
N THR A 105 15.99 27.71 -3.90
CA THR A 105 16.71 28.99 -3.86
C THR A 105 17.77 28.91 -2.77
N VAL A 106 19.03 29.15 -3.16
CA VAL A 106 20.16 29.27 -2.24
C VAL A 106 20.42 30.76 -2.01
N ASN A 107 20.12 31.26 -0.82
CA ASN A 107 20.34 32.66 -0.47
C ASN A 107 21.84 32.97 -0.26
N PRO A 108 22.26 34.25 -0.29
CA PRO A 108 23.65 34.65 -0.06
C PRO A 108 24.27 34.09 1.22
N ASP A 109 23.51 34.02 2.31
CA ASP A 109 24.00 33.58 3.61
C ASP A 109 23.82 32.08 3.87
N ASP A 110 23.10 31.37 2.99
CA ASP A 110 22.88 29.93 3.16
C ASP A 110 24.19 29.15 2.97
N PRO A 111 24.38 28.01 3.69
CA PRO A 111 25.42 27.06 3.34
C PRO A 111 25.32 26.68 1.86
N LYS A 112 26.43 26.73 1.13
CA LYS A 112 26.43 26.47 -0.31
C LYS A 112 26.44 24.96 -0.57
N PRO A 113 25.43 24.40 -1.25
CA PRO A 113 25.41 22.97 -1.51
C PRO A 113 26.52 22.64 -2.52
N VAL A 114 27.16 21.49 -2.34
CA VAL A 114 28.18 21.01 -3.27
C VAL A 114 27.55 20.01 -4.23
N ILE A 115 27.64 20.30 -5.51
CA ILE A 115 27.24 19.42 -6.62
C ILE A 115 28.51 19.08 -7.39
N GLY A 116 28.73 17.80 -7.74
CA GLY A 116 29.89 17.39 -8.53
C GLY A 116 31.27 17.85 -8.02
N GLY A 117 31.41 18.08 -6.71
CA GLY A 117 32.63 18.62 -6.10
C GLY A 117 32.79 20.14 -6.13
N GLN A 118 31.85 20.88 -6.71
CA GLN A 118 31.83 22.33 -6.78
C GLN A 118 30.67 22.91 -5.95
N ALA A 119 30.95 23.91 -5.11
CA ALA A 119 29.92 24.65 -4.39
C ALA A 119 29.08 25.49 -5.37
N LEU A 120 27.77 25.47 -5.19
CA LEU A 120 26.85 26.34 -5.93
C LEU A 120 26.94 27.79 -5.42
N ASP A 121 26.69 28.74 -6.30
CA ASP A 121 26.53 30.15 -5.92
C ASP A 121 25.14 30.42 -5.33
N ALA A 122 24.94 31.61 -4.77
CA ALA A 122 23.59 32.06 -4.44
C ALA A 122 22.76 32.23 -5.73
N GLY A 123 21.52 31.76 -5.70
CA GLY A 123 20.65 31.79 -6.86
C GLY A 123 19.51 30.79 -6.80
N THR A 124 18.69 30.80 -7.84
CA THR A 124 17.59 29.85 -8.03
C THR A 124 18.03 28.74 -8.97
N TYR A 125 17.68 27.51 -8.62
CA TYR A 125 18.05 26.32 -9.37
C TYR A 125 16.80 25.50 -9.68
N THR A 126 16.66 25.16 -10.96
CA THR A 126 15.61 24.26 -11.44
C THR A 126 16.18 22.84 -11.54
N ILE A 127 15.45 21.87 -10.98
CA ILE A 127 15.80 20.45 -10.99
C ILE A 127 14.66 19.67 -11.66
N TRP A 128 14.99 18.89 -12.69
CA TRP A 128 14.05 17.94 -13.29
C TRP A 128 14.45 16.53 -12.92
N TYR A 129 13.49 15.73 -12.45
CA TYR A 129 13.73 14.38 -11.98
C TYR A 129 12.48 13.52 -12.02
N GLU A 130 12.67 12.23 -11.78
CA GLU A 130 11.58 11.27 -11.69
C GLU A 130 11.23 11.02 -10.23
N SER A 131 10.10 11.59 -9.79
CA SER A 131 9.50 11.28 -8.48
C SER A 131 8.78 9.94 -8.50
N GLU A 132 8.27 9.52 -7.35
CA GLU A 132 7.39 8.35 -7.27
C GLU A 132 6.22 8.46 -8.26
N ALA A 133 5.53 9.60 -8.35
CA ALA A 133 4.41 9.78 -9.27
C ALA A 133 4.84 9.67 -10.74
N SER A 134 6.01 10.20 -11.08
CA SER A 134 6.55 10.14 -12.44
C SER A 134 6.98 8.73 -12.84
N ILE A 135 7.60 7.98 -11.94
CA ILE A 135 7.96 6.57 -12.14
C ILE A 135 6.70 5.71 -12.27
N LYS A 136 5.65 5.99 -11.48
CA LYS A 136 4.37 5.28 -11.55
C LYS A 136 3.79 5.29 -12.97
N ALA A 137 3.65 6.48 -13.53
CA ALA A 137 3.07 6.64 -14.85
C ALA A 137 3.91 5.98 -15.96
N LYS A 138 5.24 5.96 -15.81
CA LYS A 138 6.12 5.28 -16.77
C LYS A 138 6.06 3.76 -16.66
N LEU A 139 5.82 3.22 -15.47
CA LEU A 139 5.63 1.79 -15.29
C LEU A 139 4.28 1.30 -15.86
N GLU A 140 3.28 2.18 -15.97
CA GLU A 140 2.04 1.85 -16.68
C GLU A 140 2.29 1.59 -18.17
N LEU A 141 3.26 2.28 -18.80
CA LEU A 141 3.65 2.01 -20.19
C LEU A 141 4.19 0.58 -20.38
N VAL A 142 4.88 0.04 -19.37
CA VAL A 142 5.38 -1.35 -19.42
C VAL A 142 4.21 -2.33 -19.59
N ASN A 143 3.12 -2.10 -18.85
CA ASN A 143 1.90 -2.90 -18.92
C ASN A 143 1.11 -2.62 -20.21
N GLN A 144 0.97 -1.35 -20.60
CA GLN A 144 0.22 -0.93 -21.79
C GLN A 144 0.79 -1.57 -23.07
N TYR A 145 2.11 -1.62 -23.19
CA TYR A 145 2.80 -2.20 -24.35
C TYR A 145 3.12 -3.69 -24.18
N ASP A 146 2.81 -4.27 -23.02
CA ASP A 146 3.06 -5.68 -22.68
C ASP A 146 4.52 -6.10 -22.98
N ILE A 147 5.46 -5.21 -22.61
CA ILE A 147 6.90 -5.44 -22.77
C ILE A 147 7.46 -6.17 -21.56
N LYS A 148 8.63 -6.81 -21.71
CA LYS A 148 9.20 -7.77 -20.73
C LYS A 148 9.24 -7.27 -19.28
N GLY A 149 9.52 -5.98 -19.08
CA GLY A 149 9.63 -5.40 -17.74
C GLY A 149 10.39 -4.08 -17.74
N THR A 150 10.95 -3.74 -16.58
CA THR A 150 11.71 -2.50 -16.36
C THR A 150 13.00 -2.76 -15.58
N GLY A 151 13.95 -1.84 -15.69
CA GLY A 151 15.17 -1.75 -14.90
C GLY A 151 15.57 -0.28 -14.67
N ASN A 152 16.57 -0.04 -13.83
CA ASN A 152 16.83 1.32 -13.33
C ASN A 152 18.31 1.69 -13.31
N TRP A 153 18.58 2.95 -13.61
CA TRP A 153 19.89 3.57 -13.41
C TRP A 153 19.85 4.61 -12.29
N ALA A 154 20.50 4.39 -11.15
CA ALA A 154 21.04 3.11 -10.69
C ALA A 154 20.61 2.87 -9.25
N LEU A 155 20.67 1.60 -8.84
CA LEU A 155 20.33 1.18 -7.48
C LEU A 155 21.08 2.02 -6.43
N GLY A 156 20.37 2.46 -5.40
CA GLY A 156 20.90 3.29 -4.31
C GLY A 156 20.80 4.80 -4.56
N GLN A 157 20.22 5.23 -5.67
CA GLN A 157 19.99 6.65 -5.97
C GLN A 157 18.55 7.10 -5.65
N GLU A 158 17.63 6.14 -5.56
CA GLU A 158 16.21 6.30 -5.27
C GLU A 158 15.90 6.60 -3.80
N THR A 159 14.74 7.21 -3.53
CA THR A 159 14.20 7.30 -2.17
C THR A 159 13.57 5.96 -1.75
N GLY A 160 13.51 5.69 -0.44
CA GLY A 160 12.97 4.42 0.08
C GLY A 160 11.58 4.06 -0.43
N ASN A 161 10.70 5.06 -0.58
CA ASN A 161 9.32 4.89 -1.07
C ASN A 161 9.24 4.37 -2.51
N THR A 162 10.29 4.55 -3.32
CA THR A 162 10.32 4.08 -4.72
C THR A 162 10.15 2.56 -4.80
N TRP A 163 10.80 1.80 -3.89
CA TRP A 163 10.70 0.34 -3.88
C TRP A 163 9.34 -0.18 -3.44
N ASN A 164 8.60 0.58 -2.63
CA ASN A 164 7.23 0.21 -2.29
C ASN A 164 6.39 0.13 -3.57
N TYR A 165 6.53 1.09 -4.49
CA TYR A 165 5.80 1.02 -5.75
C TYR A 165 6.29 -0.07 -6.72
N TYR A 166 7.60 -0.31 -6.83
CA TYR A 166 8.06 -1.45 -7.66
C TYR A 166 7.47 -2.77 -7.19
N LYS A 167 7.39 -2.98 -5.87
CA LYS A 167 6.70 -4.15 -5.30
C LYS A 167 5.21 -4.15 -5.68
N LEU A 168 4.54 -3.00 -5.64
CA LEU A 168 3.14 -2.89 -6.04
C LEU A 168 2.90 -3.23 -7.50
N TRP A 169 3.65 -2.59 -8.39
CA TRP A 169 3.58 -2.80 -9.82
C TRP A 169 3.90 -4.27 -10.20
N LEU A 170 4.96 -4.87 -9.64
CA LEU A 170 5.28 -6.29 -9.86
C LEU A 170 4.19 -7.26 -9.40
N ASN A 171 3.36 -6.86 -8.44
CA ASN A 171 2.25 -7.67 -7.91
C ASN A 171 0.88 -7.24 -8.46
N ASN A 172 0.85 -6.48 -9.56
CA ASN A 172 -0.36 -5.95 -10.20
C ASN A 172 -1.29 -5.22 -9.21
N CYS A 173 -0.73 -4.53 -8.22
CA CYS A 173 -1.47 -3.79 -7.21
C CYS A 173 -1.34 -2.29 -7.46
N THR A 174 -2.43 -1.62 -7.82
CA THR A 174 -2.41 -0.22 -8.27
C THR A 174 -3.50 0.60 -7.59
N PHE A 175 -3.76 0.37 -6.30
CA PHE A 175 -4.82 1.13 -5.60
C PHE A 175 -4.59 2.64 -5.77
N THR A 176 -5.45 3.26 -6.56
CA THR A 176 -5.35 4.68 -6.97
C THR A 176 -5.77 5.62 -5.85
N ASP A 177 -6.44 5.11 -4.82
CA ASP A 177 -7.15 5.88 -3.80
C ASP A 177 -6.59 5.71 -2.37
N ILE A 178 -5.41 5.12 -2.21
CA ILE A 178 -4.74 4.98 -0.90
C ILE A 178 -3.68 6.04 -0.62
N GLY A 179 -3.38 6.92 -1.58
CA GLY A 179 -2.50 8.07 -1.41
C GLY A 179 -1.11 7.74 -0.84
N ASP A 180 -0.51 8.72 -0.16
CA ASP A 180 0.69 8.56 0.68
C ASP A 180 0.31 8.85 2.13
N THR A 181 -0.40 7.91 2.77
CA THR A 181 -0.85 8.00 4.17
C THR A 181 -0.19 6.91 5.02
N PRO A 182 -0.15 7.01 6.36
CA PRO A 182 0.35 5.93 7.21
C PRO A 182 -0.39 4.60 7.01
N GLU A 183 -1.69 4.65 6.70
CA GLU A 183 -2.54 3.48 6.44
C GLU A 183 -2.13 2.74 5.17
N ARG A 184 -1.51 3.45 4.21
CA ARG A 184 -1.05 2.90 2.94
C ARG A 184 -0.22 1.66 3.17
N ASP A 185 0.83 1.74 3.99
CA ASP A 185 1.77 0.62 4.18
C ASP A 185 1.08 -0.63 4.75
N TYR A 186 0.13 -0.46 5.68
CA TYR A 186 -0.68 -1.56 6.21
C TYR A 186 -1.59 -2.17 5.15
N ILE A 187 -2.24 -1.34 4.32
CA ILE A 187 -3.11 -1.81 3.21
C ILE A 187 -2.28 -2.65 2.23
N LEU A 188 -1.08 -2.19 1.90
CA LEU A 188 -0.18 -2.90 1.00
C LEU A 188 0.31 -4.21 1.60
N ASP A 189 0.74 -4.21 2.87
CA ASP A 189 1.15 -5.41 3.56
C ASP A 189 0.03 -6.47 3.61
N ALA A 190 -1.20 -6.05 3.95
CA ALA A 190 -2.35 -6.94 3.94
C ALA A 190 -2.67 -7.50 2.56
N TYR A 191 -2.56 -6.68 1.50
CA TYR A 191 -2.76 -7.14 0.13
C TYR A 191 -1.70 -8.18 -0.25
N MET A 192 -0.42 -7.92 0.05
CA MET A 192 0.69 -8.82 -0.22
C MET A 192 0.57 -10.15 0.54
N LYS A 193 0.07 -10.10 1.78
CA LYS A 193 -0.25 -11.28 2.59
C LYS A 193 -1.54 -11.99 2.14
N LYS A 194 -2.22 -11.50 1.08
CA LYS A 194 -3.50 -12.00 0.55
C LYS A 194 -4.65 -11.97 1.57
N LEU A 195 -4.60 -11.05 2.53
CA LEU A 195 -5.63 -10.83 3.54
C LEU A 195 -6.80 -10.03 2.97
N VAL A 196 -6.49 -9.03 2.13
CA VAL A 196 -7.48 -8.17 1.47
C VAL A 196 -7.43 -8.25 -0.04
N LYS A 197 -8.50 -7.76 -0.65
CA LYS A 197 -8.62 -7.48 -2.08
C LYS A 197 -9.14 -6.05 -2.26
N GLY A 198 -8.91 -5.48 -3.44
CA GLY A 198 -9.59 -4.25 -3.86
C GLY A 198 -11.09 -4.47 -4.05
N CYS A 199 -11.81 -3.35 -4.21
CA CYS A 199 -13.25 -3.36 -4.46
C CYS A 199 -13.62 -3.40 -5.96
N GLY A 200 -12.62 -3.45 -6.85
CA GLY A 200 -12.78 -3.26 -8.29
C GLY A 200 -12.09 -1.99 -8.78
N ASP A 201 -11.92 -1.85 -10.09
CA ASP A 201 -11.46 -0.62 -10.77
C ASP A 201 -10.15 0.00 -10.24
N GLY A 202 -9.26 -0.82 -9.70
CA GLY A 202 -8.00 -0.34 -9.13
C GLY A 202 -8.16 0.50 -7.87
N ARG A 203 -9.20 0.26 -7.05
CA ARG A 203 -9.48 0.99 -5.80
C ARG A 203 -9.56 0.07 -4.58
N PHE A 204 -9.12 0.59 -3.43
CA PHE A 204 -9.22 -0.07 -2.13
C PHE A 204 -10.35 0.48 -1.27
N LEU A 205 -10.74 1.74 -1.43
CA LEU A 205 -11.73 2.46 -0.60
C LEU A 205 -11.34 2.50 0.89
N PRO A 206 -10.20 3.10 1.27
CA PRO A 206 -9.67 3.02 2.64
C PRO A 206 -10.60 3.60 3.71
N ASN A 207 -11.30 4.69 3.39
CA ASN A 207 -12.14 5.43 4.34
C ASN A 207 -13.60 4.96 4.36
N GLU A 208 -13.98 4.02 3.50
CA GLU A 208 -15.33 3.47 3.51
C GLU A 208 -15.51 2.51 4.69
N PRO A 209 -16.73 2.41 5.27
CA PRO A 209 -17.01 1.44 6.31
C PRO A 209 -16.73 -0.01 5.86
N LEU A 210 -16.12 -0.78 6.74
CA LEU A 210 -15.92 -2.22 6.55
C LEU A 210 -17.26 -2.94 6.77
N THR A 211 -17.70 -3.71 5.79
CA THR A 211 -18.93 -4.51 5.96
C THR A 211 -18.66 -5.78 6.77
N ARG A 212 -19.70 -6.34 7.39
CA ARG A 212 -19.63 -7.61 8.14
C ARG A 212 -19.09 -8.76 7.28
N ALA A 213 -19.51 -8.87 6.02
CA ALA A 213 -18.98 -9.84 5.06
C ALA A 213 -17.47 -9.66 4.80
N GLN A 214 -17.02 -8.41 4.66
CA GLN A 214 -15.60 -8.10 4.47
C GLN A 214 -14.79 -8.45 5.72
N ALA A 215 -15.31 -8.18 6.91
CA ALA A 215 -14.70 -8.55 8.18
C ALA A 215 -14.54 -10.07 8.31
N ALA A 216 -15.60 -10.85 8.05
CA ALA A 216 -15.55 -12.32 8.09
C ALA A 216 -14.50 -12.89 7.11
N ALA A 217 -14.50 -12.39 5.87
CA ALA A 217 -13.53 -12.83 4.86
C ALA A 217 -12.08 -12.48 5.24
N LEU A 218 -11.87 -11.31 5.85
CA LEU A 218 -10.56 -10.87 6.32
C LEU A 218 -10.02 -11.76 7.43
N ILE A 219 -10.84 -12.11 8.43
CA ILE A 219 -10.42 -12.95 9.56
C ILE A 219 -10.18 -14.40 9.12
N VAL A 220 -11.03 -14.98 8.25
CA VAL A 220 -10.80 -16.33 7.72
C VAL A 220 -9.46 -16.42 6.97
N ARG A 221 -9.08 -15.36 6.23
CA ARG A 221 -7.77 -15.30 5.55
C ARG A 221 -6.62 -15.10 6.52
N LEU A 222 -6.81 -14.30 7.57
CA LEU A 222 -5.83 -14.14 8.66
C LEU A 222 -5.47 -15.49 9.28
N LEU A 223 -6.48 -16.31 9.57
CA LEU A 223 -6.34 -17.66 10.10
C LEU A 223 -5.83 -18.68 9.08
N LYS A 224 -5.70 -18.30 7.80
CA LYS A 224 -5.31 -19.16 6.68
C LYS A 224 -6.21 -20.40 6.53
N ILE A 225 -7.48 -20.28 6.92
CA ILE A 225 -8.47 -21.33 6.75
C ILE A 225 -8.99 -21.29 5.31
N LYS A 226 -9.06 -22.45 4.67
CA LYS A 226 -9.65 -22.57 3.33
C LYS A 226 -11.17 -22.33 3.43
N PRO A 227 -11.73 -21.31 2.75
CA PRO A 227 -13.17 -21.08 2.77
C PRO A 227 -13.88 -22.22 2.04
N GLU A 228 -14.95 -22.75 2.65
CA GLU A 228 -15.76 -23.83 2.11
C GLU A 228 -17.25 -23.52 2.26
N LEU A 229 -18.05 -24.00 1.30
CA LEU A 229 -19.51 -23.97 1.44
C LEU A 229 -19.95 -25.12 2.33
N ASN A 230 -20.76 -24.81 3.33
CA ASN A 230 -21.36 -25.76 4.24
C ASN A 230 -22.78 -25.32 4.61
N PRO A 231 -23.81 -25.95 4.01
CA PRO A 231 -25.22 -25.61 4.27
C PRO A 231 -25.63 -25.65 5.74
N ALA A 232 -24.95 -26.44 6.59
CA ALA A 232 -25.24 -26.52 8.02
C ALA A 232 -24.94 -25.21 8.77
N TYR A 233 -24.09 -24.35 8.20
CA TYR A 233 -23.68 -23.07 8.78
C TYR A 233 -24.18 -21.87 7.94
N SER A 234 -25.08 -22.09 6.98
CA SER A 234 -25.57 -21.06 6.07
C SER A 234 -26.57 -20.10 6.75
N PHE A 235 -26.41 -18.80 6.48
CA PHE A 235 -27.43 -17.78 6.79
C PHE A 235 -28.29 -17.51 5.56
N ASP A 236 -29.58 -17.27 5.76
CA ASP A 236 -30.54 -17.21 4.67
C ASP A 236 -30.31 -16.01 3.73
N ASP A 237 -29.83 -14.90 4.25
CA ASP A 237 -29.48 -13.67 3.53
C ASP A 237 -28.08 -13.67 2.89
N CYS A 238 -27.29 -14.73 3.07
CA CYS A 238 -25.92 -14.83 2.55
C CYS A 238 -25.80 -15.77 1.35
N LYS A 239 -26.87 -16.49 0.99
CA LYS A 239 -26.87 -17.51 -0.07
C LYS A 239 -26.60 -16.90 -1.44
N GLY A 240 -25.66 -17.48 -2.17
CA GLY A 240 -25.23 -17.03 -3.50
C GLY A 240 -24.31 -15.81 -3.53
N GLY A 241 -24.03 -15.20 -2.37
CA GLY A 241 -23.14 -14.04 -2.27
C GLY A 241 -21.65 -14.41 -2.37
N TRP A 242 -20.82 -13.44 -2.78
CA TRP A 242 -19.37 -13.64 -2.92
C TRP A 242 -18.68 -14.09 -1.61
N ALA A 243 -19.23 -13.66 -0.47
CA ALA A 243 -18.70 -13.94 0.85
C ALA A 243 -19.29 -15.21 1.48
N GLN A 244 -20.23 -15.90 0.83
CA GLN A 244 -20.96 -17.02 1.43
C GLN A 244 -20.03 -18.06 2.07
N ALA A 245 -19.06 -18.57 1.33
CA ALA A 245 -18.12 -19.56 1.83
C ALA A 245 -17.28 -19.03 3.00
N TYR A 246 -16.93 -17.75 3.01
CA TYR A 246 -16.20 -17.13 4.11
C TYR A 246 -17.07 -17.01 5.37
N ILE A 247 -18.33 -16.59 5.20
CA ILE A 247 -19.30 -16.43 6.30
C ILE A 247 -19.63 -17.81 6.90
N GLU A 248 -19.91 -18.81 6.07
CA GLU A 248 -20.19 -20.18 6.53
C GLU A 248 -18.99 -20.78 7.27
N THR A 249 -17.78 -20.55 6.76
CA THR A 249 -16.53 -20.94 7.45
C THR A 249 -16.41 -20.19 8.78
N ALA A 250 -16.55 -18.87 8.80
CA ALA A 250 -16.44 -18.09 10.02
C ALA A 250 -17.46 -18.52 11.10
N ARG A 251 -18.69 -18.86 10.69
CA ARG A 251 -19.73 -19.39 11.60
C ARG A 251 -19.36 -20.78 12.12
N LYS A 252 -18.84 -21.67 11.26
CA LYS A 252 -18.36 -23.01 11.65
C LYS A 252 -17.29 -22.95 12.74
N TYR A 253 -16.40 -21.96 12.66
CA TYR A 253 -15.32 -21.75 13.64
C TYR A 253 -15.73 -20.79 14.77
N HIS A 254 -17.02 -20.45 14.89
CA HIS A 254 -17.57 -19.57 15.95
C HIS A 254 -16.97 -18.15 15.99
N ILE A 255 -16.36 -17.70 14.89
CA ILE A 255 -15.78 -16.36 14.73
C ILE A 255 -16.89 -15.30 14.62
N ILE A 256 -18.05 -15.67 14.06
CA ILE A 256 -19.18 -14.77 13.86
C ILE A 256 -20.47 -15.34 14.44
N VAL A 257 -21.36 -14.42 14.80
CA VAL A 257 -22.73 -14.71 15.23
C VAL A 257 -23.71 -13.92 14.35
N GLY A 258 -24.85 -14.54 14.04
CA GLY A 258 -25.94 -13.90 13.30
C GLY A 258 -26.68 -12.86 14.12
N ILE A 259 -27.64 -12.18 13.49
CA ILE A 259 -28.45 -11.12 14.12
C ILE A 259 -29.82 -11.63 14.62
N GLY A 260 -30.07 -12.94 14.53
CA GLY A 260 -31.37 -13.57 14.79
C GLY A 260 -32.00 -14.14 13.52
N ASP A 261 -33.02 -14.98 13.65
CA ASP A 261 -33.82 -15.55 12.55
C ASP A 261 -33.01 -16.17 11.40
N ASN A 262 -31.83 -16.73 11.71
CA ASN A 262 -30.86 -17.25 10.75
C ASN A 262 -30.39 -16.23 9.70
N LEU A 263 -30.31 -14.95 10.08
CA LEU A 263 -29.76 -13.85 9.30
C LEU A 263 -28.39 -13.40 9.82
N TYR A 264 -27.59 -12.80 8.95
CA TYR A 264 -26.27 -12.27 9.29
C TYR A 264 -26.10 -10.78 8.98
N ASP A 265 -26.86 -10.25 8.02
CA ASP A 265 -26.76 -8.89 7.47
C ASP A 265 -25.34 -8.60 6.93
N PRO A 266 -24.94 -9.23 5.81
CA PRO A 266 -23.55 -9.22 5.33
C PRO A 266 -23.04 -7.84 4.88
N ASP A 267 -23.93 -6.95 4.45
CA ASP A 267 -23.57 -5.66 3.85
C ASP A 267 -23.58 -4.50 4.84
N SER A 268 -24.05 -4.70 6.08
CA SER A 268 -24.03 -3.63 7.08
C SER A 268 -22.61 -3.36 7.61
N PRO A 269 -22.31 -2.10 7.98
CA PRO A 269 -21.05 -1.73 8.61
C PRO A 269 -20.82 -2.48 9.92
N VAL A 270 -19.57 -2.87 10.17
CA VAL A 270 -19.15 -3.43 11.46
C VAL A 270 -18.74 -2.30 12.43
N THR A 271 -19.22 -2.36 13.66
CA THR A 271 -18.79 -1.46 14.74
C THR A 271 -17.44 -1.91 15.32
N ARG A 272 -16.72 -1.01 16.01
CA ARG A 272 -15.45 -1.33 16.69
C ARG A 272 -15.60 -2.48 17.68
N GLU A 273 -16.67 -2.49 18.48
CA GLU A 273 -16.92 -3.58 19.43
C GLU A 273 -17.25 -4.91 18.74
N ALA A 274 -18.04 -4.88 17.65
CA ALA A 274 -18.37 -6.09 16.92
C ALA A 274 -17.11 -6.68 16.25
N PHE A 275 -16.25 -5.84 15.71
CA PHE A 275 -14.98 -6.29 15.13
C PHE A 275 -14.03 -6.85 16.20
N ALA A 276 -13.95 -6.21 17.38
CA ALA A 276 -13.17 -6.72 18.51
C ALA A 276 -13.63 -8.12 18.93
N VAL A 277 -14.94 -8.34 19.06
CA VAL A 277 -15.51 -9.67 19.36
C VAL A 277 -15.12 -10.69 18.30
N MET A 278 -15.28 -10.35 17.01
CA MET A 278 -14.91 -11.26 15.92
C MET A 278 -13.42 -11.63 15.94
N ILE A 279 -12.55 -10.66 16.23
CA ILE A 279 -11.10 -10.90 16.35
C ILE A 279 -10.80 -11.75 17.57
N ASN A 280 -11.37 -11.46 18.73
CA ASN A 280 -11.07 -12.24 19.93
C ASN A 280 -11.60 -13.67 19.84
N HIS A 281 -12.73 -13.90 19.18
CA HIS A 281 -13.19 -15.26 18.88
C HIS A 281 -12.21 -16.03 17.98
N ALA A 282 -11.45 -15.33 17.14
CA ALA A 282 -10.40 -15.93 16.32
C ALA A 282 -9.07 -16.13 17.08
N LEU A 283 -8.81 -15.36 18.15
CA LEU A 283 -7.55 -15.39 18.89
C LEU A 283 -7.63 -16.11 20.25
N LEU A 284 -8.85 -16.27 20.78
CA LEU A 284 -9.19 -16.96 22.03
C LEU A 284 -8.52 -16.37 23.28
N TYR A 285 -8.28 -15.06 23.34
CA TYR A 285 -7.72 -14.43 24.53
C TYR A 285 -8.76 -14.30 25.65
N GLN A 286 -8.28 -14.55 26.86
CA GLN A 286 -9.07 -14.43 28.08
C GLN A 286 -8.80 -13.09 28.73
N ASN A 287 -9.86 -12.43 29.20
CA ASN A 287 -9.71 -11.27 30.05
C ASN A 287 -9.23 -11.74 31.44
N ASN A 288 -7.94 -11.59 31.69
CA ASN A 288 -7.33 -11.88 33.00
C ASN A 288 -7.17 -10.62 33.86
N SER A 289 -7.63 -9.48 33.35
CA SER A 289 -7.45 -8.16 33.95
C SER A 289 -8.72 -7.78 34.72
N GLY A 290 -8.59 -7.60 36.03
CA GLY A 290 -9.69 -7.11 36.88
C GLY A 290 -9.85 -5.58 36.85
N SER A 291 -9.23 -4.88 35.89
CA SER A 291 -9.23 -3.42 35.81
C SER A 291 -9.76 -2.98 34.46
N ARG A 292 -10.78 -2.13 34.52
CA ARG A 292 -11.34 -1.40 33.40
C ARG A 292 -10.26 -0.57 32.69
N ILE A 293 -10.10 -0.77 31.38
CA ILE A 293 -9.14 -0.02 30.56
C ILE A 293 -9.76 1.28 30.02
N TYR A 294 -11.02 1.24 29.59
CA TYR A 294 -11.67 2.39 28.91
C TYR A 294 -12.83 3.00 29.69
N THR A 295 -13.00 4.31 29.56
CA THR A 295 -14.02 5.10 30.29
C THR A 295 -15.44 4.96 29.75
N ASP A 296 -15.62 4.40 28.57
CA ASP A 296 -16.89 4.20 27.86
C ASP A 296 -17.26 2.71 27.66
N VAL A 297 -16.41 1.78 28.10
CA VAL A 297 -16.68 0.33 28.07
C VAL A 297 -16.95 -0.17 29.48
N THR A 298 -18.08 -0.84 29.70
CA THR A 298 -18.44 -1.49 30.99
C THR A 298 -19.21 -2.78 30.76
N GLU A 299 -19.19 -3.70 31.74
CA GLU A 299 -20.03 -4.90 31.70
C GLU A 299 -21.52 -4.58 31.52
N ALA A 300 -22.01 -3.48 32.11
CA ALA A 300 -23.42 -3.11 32.03
C ALA A 300 -23.81 -2.50 30.67
N ALA A 301 -22.94 -1.68 30.07
CA ALA A 301 -23.21 -1.03 28.79
C ALA A 301 -22.85 -1.90 27.58
N ASN A 302 -21.88 -2.81 27.73
CA ASN A 302 -21.32 -3.63 26.67
C ASN A 302 -21.29 -5.13 27.05
N PRO A 303 -22.40 -5.71 27.56
CA PRO A 303 -22.39 -7.04 28.19
C PRO A 303 -21.89 -8.18 27.30
N TRP A 304 -22.02 -8.03 25.97
CA TRP A 304 -21.64 -9.05 24.99
C TRP A 304 -20.25 -8.83 24.37
N SER A 305 -19.66 -7.64 24.52
CA SER A 305 -18.36 -7.27 23.92
C SER A 305 -17.29 -6.91 24.96
N TYR A 306 -17.68 -6.68 26.22
CA TYR A 306 -16.81 -6.21 27.30
C TYR A 306 -15.56 -7.09 27.47
N ASN A 307 -15.75 -8.41 27.61
CA ASN A 307 -14.63 -9.32 27.85
C ASN A 307 -13.66 -9.39 26.67
N ASP A 308 -14.18 -9.38 25.44
CA ASP A 308 -13.36 -9.43 24.23
C ASP A 308 -12.57 -8.14 24.02
N ILE A 309 -13.19 -6.99 24.27
CA ILE A 309 -12.52 -5.69 24.22
C ILE A 309 -11.38 -5.65 25.24
N GLU A 310 -11.68 -5.91 26.52
CA GLU A 310 -10.67 -5.83 27.59
C GLU A 310 -9.56 -6.86 27.39
N ALA A 311 -9.88 -8.07 26.91
CA ALA A 311 -8.89 -9.08 26.54
C ALA A 311 -7.94 -8.55 25.45
N LEU A 312 -8.44 -8.16 24.28
CA LEU A 312 -7.58 -7.71 23.18
C LEU A 312 -6.74 -6.49 23.54
N SER A 313 -7.30 -5.57 24.33
CA SER A 313 -6.59 -4.39 24.81
C SER A 313 -5.49 -4.72 25.80
N SER A 314 -5.69 -5.71 26.70
CA SER A 314 -4.66 -6.17 27.62
C SER A 314 -3.45 -6.80 26.92
N TYR A 315 -3.64 -7.35 25.72
CA TYR A 315 -2.59 -7.90 24.85
C TYR A 315 -2.03 -6.87 23.86
N GLY A 316 -2.48 -5.61 23.90
CA GLY A 316 -2.02 -4.54 23.01
C GLY A 316 -2.42 -4.72 21.55
N ILE A 317 -3.48 -5.49 21.28
CA ILE A 317 -4.01 -5.71 19.93
C ILE A 317 -4.98 -4.60 19.54
N PHE A 318 -5.70 -4.06 20.52
CA PHE A 318 -6.65 -2.98 20.33
C PHE A 318 -6.26 -1.80 21.22
N ASP A 319 -6.07 -0.64 20.60
CA ASP A 319 -5.82 0.60 21.31
C ASP A 319 -7.08 1.46 21.39
N GLY A 320 -7.19 2.20 22.50
CA GLY A 320 -8.19 3.25 22.63
C GLY A 320 -7.68 4.58 22.09
N PHE A 321 -8.52 5.59 22.21
CA PHE A 321 -8.19 6.95 21.85
C PHE A 321 -7.45 7.66 23.00
N SER A 322 -6.75 8.74 22.68
CA SER A 322 -5.99 9.53 23.65
C SER A 322 -6.84 10.15 24.78
N ASP A 323 -8.16 10.20 24.59
CA ASP A 323 -9.14 10.65 25.59
C ASP A 323 -9.55 9.55 26.58
N GLY A 324 -9.00 8.33 26.45
CA GLY A 324 -9.31 7.18 27.30
C GLY A 324 -10.61 6.46 26.93
N THR A 325 -11.12 6.66 25.72
CA THR A 325 -12.31 5.97 25.17
C THR A 325 -11.93 4.85 24.20
N PHE A 326 -12.83 3.89 24.01
CA PHE A 326 -12.74 2.83 23.00
C PHE A 326 -13.62 3.12 21.77
N ARG A 327 -14.73 3.83 21.98
CA ARG A 327 -15.80 4.16 21.03
C ARG A 327 -16.45 2.91 20.42
N PRO A 328 -17.09 2.06 21.25
CA PRO A 328 -17.56 0.74 20.83
C PRO A 328 -18.54 0.77 19.65
N HIS A 329 -19.36 1.81 19.56
CA HIS A 329 -20.42 1.93 18.55
C HIS A 329 -19.98 2.64 17.26
N ASP A 330 -18.76 3.17 17.21
CA ASP A 330 -18.23 3.76 15.97
C ASP A 330 -18.01 2.65 14.93
N THR A 331 -18.33 2.94 13.66
CA THR A 331 -18.06 2.03 12.56
C THR A 331 -16.58 1.99 12.23
N MET A 332 -16.05 0.81 11.92
CA MET A 332 -14.67 0.69 11.45
C MET A 332 -14.55 0.95 9.96
N THR A 333 -13.56 1.74 9.57
CA THR A 333 -13.15 1.85 8.16
C THR A 333 -12.35 0.63 7.72
N ARG A 334 -12.28 0.43 6.40
CA ARG A 334 -11.48 -0.64 5.79
C ARG A 334 -9.99 -0.50 6.11
N ALA A 335 -9.46 0.72 6.15
CA ALA A 335 -8.08 0.99 6.50
C ALA A 335 -7.76 0.64 7.96
N GLU A 336 -8.60 1.06 8.91
CA GLU A 336 -8.41 0.76 10.34
C GLU A 336 -8.41 -0.73 10.62
N ALA A 337 -9.34 -1.48 10.01
CA ALA A 337 -9.42 -2.93 10.17
C ALA A 337 -8.17 -3.65 9.70
N VAL A 338 -7.60 -3.18 8.58
CA VAL A 338 -6.38 -3.73 8.02
C VAL A 338 -5.16 -3.35 8.86
N ALA A 339 -5.06 -2.09 9.27
CA ALA A 339 -3.98 -1.63 10.15
C ALA A 339 -3.94 -2.44 11.43
N LEU A 340 -5.09 -2.76 12.03
CA LEU A 340 -5.16 -3.58 13.22
C LEU A 340 -4.68 -5.02 12.95
N ILE A 341 -5.25 -5.68 11.95
CA ILE A 341 -4.96 -7.10 11.69
C ILE A 341 -3.51 -7.34 11.25
N THR A 342 -2.93 -6.44 10.47
CA THR A 342 -1.55 -6.57 9.98
C THR A 342 -0.51 -6.47 11.10
N GLN A 343 -0.87 -5.83 12.20
CA GLN A 343 -0.03 -5.70 13.39
C GLN A 343 -0.11 -6.90 14.34
N ILE A 344 -1.08 -7.81 14.16
CA ILE A 344 -1.18 -9.04 14.96
C ILE A 344 0.02 -9.96 14.62
N PRO A 345 0.94 -10.24 15.56
CA PRO A 345 2.07 -11.11 15.31
C PRO A 345 1.61 -12.56 15.04
N ALA A 346 2.24 -13.24 14.09
CA ALA A 346 1.88 -14.63 13.75
C ALA A 346 1.87 -15.61 14.95
N PRO A 347 2.77 -15.53 15.94
CA PRO A 347 2.71 -16.39 17.13
C PRO A 347 1.48 -16.17 18.01
N LEU A 348 0.79 -15.04 17.86
CA LEU A 348 -0.44 -14.70 18.60
C LEU A 348 -1.70 -15.23 17.92
N ILE A 349 -1.58 -15.89 16.76
CA ILE A 349 -2.71 -16.47 16.02
C ILE A 349 -2.75 -17.97 16.30
N PRO A 350 -3.81 -18.50 16.93
CA PRO A 350 -3.90 -19.92 17.22
C PRO A 350 -4.07 -20.75 15.93
N PRO A 351 -3.60 -22.01 15.91
CA PRO A 351 -3.94 -22.97 14.86
C PRO A 351 -5.46 -23.18 14.78
N ALA A 352 -5.99 -23.40 13.57
CA ALA A 352 -7.43 -23.54 13.33
C ALA A 352 -8.05 -24.72 14.11
N GLU A 353 -7.26 -25.75 14.45
CA GLU A 353 -7.70 -26.90 15.23
C GLU A 353 -8.07 -26.52 16.67
N GLN A 354 -7.45 -25.49 17.23
CA GLN A 354 -7.78 -24.99 18.57
C GLN A 354 -9.16 -24.34 18.59
N LEU A 355 -9.55 -23.64 17.52
CA LEU A 355 -10.88 -23.03 17.38
C LEU A 355 -12.00 -24.09 17.40
N ILE A 356 -11.79 -25.25 16.76
CA ILE A 356 -12.74 -26.37 16.76
C ILE A 356 -12.87 -26.96 18.17
N THR A 357 -11.75 -27.15 18.87
CA THR A 357 -11.75 -27.72 20.21
C THR A 357 -12.48 -26.82 21.21
N SER A 358 -12.25 -25.51 21.13
CA SER A 358 -12.98 -24.52 21.95
C SER A 358 -14.47 -24.48 21.61
N ALA A 359 -14.83 -24.58 20.34
CA ALA A 359 -16.21 -24.66 19.89
C ALA A 359 -16.95 -25.90 20.41
N GLU A 360 -16.31 -27.07 20.37
CA GLU A 360 -16.88 -28.32 20.89
C GLU A 360 -17.07 -28.28 22.42
N GLN A 361 -16.14 -27.66 23.14
CA GLN A 361 -16.25 -27.46 24.60
C GLN A 361 -17.39 -26.50 24.98
N LEU A 362 -17.61 -25.44 24.18
CA LEU A 362 -18.73 -24.52 24.35
C LEU A 362 -20.07 -25.19 24.00
N GLY A 363 -20.12 -25.98 22.93
CA GLY A 363 -21.30 -26.75 22.54
C GLY A 363 -21.69 -27.83 23.55
N ALA A 364 -20.73 -28.44 24.24
CA ALA A 364 -20.97 -29.42 25.30
C ALA A 364 -21.52 -28.81 26.61
N SER A 365 -21.45 -27.48 26.78
CA SER A 365 -22.02 -26.77 27.94
C SER A 365 -23.45 -26.23 27.70
N ILE A 366 -24.02 -26.45 26.51
CA ILE A 366 -25.37 -25.96 26.13
C ILE A 366 -26.28 -27.12 25.65
N VAL A 367 -26.04 -28.35 26.13
CA VAL A 367 -26.97 -29.48 25.99
C VAL A 367 -27.42 -29.98 27.35
#